data_AF-F0YD23-F1
#
_entry.id   AF-F0YD23-F1
#
_cell.length_a   1.000
_cell.length_b   1.000
_cell.length_c   1.000
_cell.angle_alpha   90.00
_cell.angle_beta   90.00
_cell.angle_gamma   90.00
#
_symmetry.space_group_name_H-M   'P 1'
#
loop_
_entity.id
_entity.type
_entity.pdbx_description
1 polymer ?
#
loop_
_entity_poly.entity_id
_entity_poly.type
_entity_poly.pdbx_seq_one_letter_code
_entity_poly.pdbx_strand_id
1 'polypeptide(L)'
;MYALFAALAVAQARSAQALSDGAPTPKLPAWTWDHVSTYMHCANRTGALWSAGAVENMSKSAFVVFEKNHGLFDHPKYTGAEEKISEACGQVAVPCLMYTESDLARTYYDLGVTLDGLPGAELACADNVTLANSSWSEKANPLNASEAPRGEFRVYDFTNPDTRDRWVARVADLVGSGAIDGAFIDGNRGGWSSSATACASGAARAPWALGLNASTRALRAAVGDATLISNYPTSEALRYATGGMIERFTPNQDIDELQGLAKGGSLVAVHAQYATEPHLSKHLAAFLVGMGERSYFGAGVGWDGDGANACDTWLRRWDEFEKPLGKPTADAAVVAGAPPKAKWTRSFGSGTHVLLDTTPERDYDTVSCIWWSDGTVTSGDPFGCNGTAALAGTPLADVHAAWLAAHGEAVAATPFAPRTLRMALYRADAEESSAPEGCGVDEKVYDLPALGTCYSPPVLFPGDGQWGAFDVRDAMDGAKLRRAFFNTTDGTCGAETDHFEVPLDACVGPFGPPRPWGRFAFA
;
A
#
# COMPACT_ATOMS: atom_id res chain seq x y z
N MET A 1 -18.34 -5.57 12.97
CA MET A 1 -16.89 -5.28 13.19
C MET A 1 -16.00 -6.14 12.28
N TYR A 2 -16.17 -7.47 12.22
CA TYR A 2 -15.37 -8.34 11.33
C TYR A 2 -15.56 -8.12 9.81
N ALA A 3 -16.75 -7.68 9.35
CA ALA A 3 -16.99 -7.39 7.93
C ALA A 3 -16.28 -6.11 7.41
N LEU A 4 -15.87 -5.20 8.31
CA LEU A 4 -15.18 -3.96 7.93
C LEU A 4 -13.69 -4.20 7.65
N PHE A 5 -13.06 -5.18 8.34
CA PHE A 5 -11.67 -5.57 8.11
C PHE A 5 -11.48 -6.38 6.82
N ALA A 6 -12.46 -7.23 6.46
CA ALA A 6 -12.42 -7.98 5.21
C ALA A 6 -12.58 -7.09 3.96
N ALA A 7 -13.38 -6.03 4.05
CA ALA A 7 -13.55 -5.06 2.95
C ALA A 7 -12.30 -4.20 2.70
N LEU A 8 -11.52 -3.91 3.76
CA LEU A 8 -10.24 -3.19 3.65
C LEU A 8 -9.17 -4.05 2.96
N ALA A 9 -9.05 -5.32 3.36
CA ALA A 9 -8.11 -6.28 2.76
C ALA A 9 -8.40 -6.56 1.28
N VAL A 10 -9.67 -6.59 0.88
CA VAL A 10 -10.10 -6.77 -0.53
C VAL A 10 -9.85 -5.52 -1.37
N ALA A 11 -9.91 -4.32 -0.78
CA ALA A 11 -9.53 -3.07 -1.45
C ALA A 11 -8.00 -2.94 -1.62
N GLN A 12 -7.21 -3.39 -0.65
CA GLN A 12 -5.74 -3.36 -0.66
C GLN A 12 -5.13 -4.40 -1.63
N ALA A 13 -5.68 -5.62 -1.70
CA ALA A 13 -5.23 -6.63 -2.66
C ALA A 13 -5.52 -6.23 -4.13
N ARG A 14 -6.54 -5.42 -4.38
CA ARG A 14 -6.87 -4.88 -5.73
C ARG A 14 -5.85 -3.84 -6.22
N SER A 15 -5.11 -3.20 -5.32
CA SER A 15 -4.09 -2.20 -5.66
C SER A 15 -2.85 -2.81 -6.32
N ALA A 16 -2.49 -4.06 -5.98
CA ALA A 16 -1.33 -4.75 -6.55
C ALA A 16 -1.52 -5.19 -8.02
N GLN A 17 -2.78 -5.34 -8.49
CA GLN A 17 -3.09 -5.90 -9.81
C GLN A 17 -3.24 -4.87 -10.94
N ALA A 18 -3.39 -3.58 -10.60
CA ALA A 18 -3.50 -2.52 -11.60
C ALA A 18 -2.14 -2.03 -12.15
N LEU A 19 -1.03 -2.65 -11.74
CA LEU A 19 0.35 -2.19 -11.97
C LEU A 19 1.01 -2.79 -13.22
N SER A 20 0.33 -3.62 -14.01
CA SER A 20 0.91 -4.26 -15.21
C SER A 20 1.20 -3.32 -16.38
N ASP A 21 0.67 -2.08 -16.35
CA ASP A 21 0.93 -1.06 -17.38
C ASP A 21 2.19 -0.19 -17.09
N GLY A 22 2.97 -0.56 -16.06
CA GLY A 22 4.23 0.11 -15.71
C GLY A 22 3.99 1.44 -15.01
N ALA A 23 4.06 1.45 -13.68
CA ALA A 23 4.05 2.68 -12.91
C ALA A 23 5.13 3.67 -13.43
N PRO A 24 4.85 4.98 -13.46
CA PRO A 24 5.85 6.00 -13.82
C PRO A 24 7.15 5.80 -13.02
N THR A 25 8.30 5.93 -13.69
CA THR A 25 9.59 5.76 -13.01
C THR A 25 9.84 6.93 -12.05
N PRO A 26 10.19 6.68 -10.77
CA PRO A 26 10.50 7.74 -9.82
C PRO A 26 11.75 8.55 -10.22
N LYS A 27 11.71 9.87 -10.01
CA LYS A 27 12.92 10.71 -9.92
C LYS A 27 13.49 10.61 -8.51
N LEU A 28 14.07 9.47 -8.20
CA LEU A 28 14.76 9.21 -6.95
C LEU A 28 16.18 8.70 -7.22
N PRO A 29 17.07 8.70 -6.21
CA PRO A 29 18.35 8.01 -6.32
C PRO A 29 18.16 6.57 -6.80
N ALA A 30 19.15 6.07 -7.54
CA ALA A 30 19.14 4.69 -8.00
C ALA A 30 18.94 3.75 -6.81
N TRP A 31 18.01 2.80 -6.96
CA TRP A 31 17.76 1.82 -5.92
C TRP A 31 19.01 0.99 -5.65
N THR A 32 19.32 0.77 -4.37
CA THR A 32 20.39 -0.14 -3.96
C THR A 32 19.87 -1.12 -2.92
N TRP A 33 20.54 -2.26 -2.83
CA TRP A 33 20.33 -3.24 -1.78
C TRP A 33 21.44 -3.19 -0.73
N ASP A 34 22.28 -2.17 -0.73
CA ASP A 34 23.47 -2.14 0.13
C ASP A 34 23.08 -2.03 1.61
N HIS A 35 22.05 -1.23 1.90
CA HIS A 35 21.54 -0.95 3.23
C HIS A 35 20.00 -0.86 3.22
N VAL A 36 19.39 -0.72 4.39
CA VAL A 36 17.94 -0.47 4.50
C VAL A 36 17.65 0.92 3.93
N SER A 37 16.92 0.99 2.82
CA SER A 37 16.50 2.25 2.22
C SER A 37 15.43 2.92 3.08
N THR A 38 15.65 4.17 3.47
CA THR A 38 14.74 4.95 4.32
C THR A 38 14.26 6.24 3.64
N TYR A 39 13.16 6.79 4.14
CA TYR A 39 12.71 8.14 3.85
C TYR A 39 12.33 8.85 5.16
N MET A 40 12.20 10.18 5.11
CA MET A 40 11.68 10.96 6.24
C MET A 40 10.36 11.63 5.89
N HIS A 41 9.44 11.67 6.85
CA HIS A 41 8.16 12.35 6.69
C HIS A 41 7.74 13.03 7.99
N CYS A 42 8.00 14.34 8.12
CA CYS A 42 7.74 15.05 9.36
C CYS A 42 7.57 16.58 9.19
N ALA A 43 7.09 17.26 10.22
CA ALA A 43 6.96 18.73 10.26
C ALA A 43 7.72 19.38 11.44
N ASN A 44 8.46 20.47 11.18
CA ASN A 44 8.90 21.41 12.20
C ASN A 44 7.84 22.51 12.35
N ARG A 45 6.95 22.38 13.34
CA ARG A 45 5.84 23.33 13.50
C ARG A 45 6.27 24.75 13.84
N THR A 46 7.47 24.90 14.41
CA THR A 46 7.94 26.16 15.00
C THR A 46 8.92 26.94 14.11
N GLY A 47 9.35 26.38 12.98
CA GLY A 47 10.26 27.06 12.06
C GLY A 47 10.24 26.46 10.65
N ALA A 48 10.35 27.31 9.64
CA ALA A 48 10.44 26.90 8.23
C ALA A 48 11.82 26.32 7.85
N LEU A 49 12.86 26.62 8.63
CA LEU A 49 14.23 26.20 8.34
C LEU A 49 14.76 25.19 9.35
N TRP A 50 15.52 24.24 8.84
CA TRP A 50 16.23 23.21 9.60
C TRP A 50 17.64 23.64 9.99
N SER A 51 18.12 23.08 11.09
CA SER A 51 19.53 23.20 11.48
C SER A 51 20.42 22.40 10.52
N ALA A 52 21.70 22.79 10.40
CA ALA A 52 22.64 22.09 9.51
C ALA A 52 22.76 20.58 9.82
N GLY A 53 22.74 20.20 11.11
CA GLY A 53 22.79 18.78 11.52
C GLY A 53 21.52 18.01 11.14
N ALA A 54 20.34 18.65 11.21
CA ALA A 54 19.10 18.02 10.74
C ALA A 54 19.12 17.83 9.21
N VAL A 55 19.58 18.83 8.45
CA VAL A 55 19.74 18.75 6.99
C VAL A 55 20.72 17.65 6.58
N GLU A 56 21.88 17.55 7.25
CA GLU A 56 22.86 16.49 7.00
C GLU A 56 22.24 15.11 7.20
N ASN A 57 21.46 14.94 8.26
CA ASN A 57 20.84 13.68 8.57
C ASN A 57 19.68 13.32 7.62
N MET A 58 18.86 14.30 7.24
CA MET A 58 17.83 14.16 6.21
C MET A 58 18.42 13.71 4.87
N SER A 59 19.59 14.23 4.51
CA SER A 59 20.27 13.93 3.25
C SER A 59 20.82 12.50 3.16
N LYS A 60 20.70 11.69 4.23
CA LYS A 60 21.01 10.25 4.22
C LYS A 60 19.83 9.38 3.80
N SER A 61 18.63 9.96 3.71
CA SER A 61 17.43 9.27 3.24
C SER A 61 17.31 9.36 1.72
N ALA A 62 16.55 8.44 1.11
CA ALA A 62 16.34 8.45 -0.33
C ALA A 62 15.51 9.66 -0.81
N PHE A 63 14.61 10.15 0.05
CA PHE A 63 13.83 11.36 -0.14
C PHE A 63 13.27 11.84 1.21
N VAL A 64 12.74 13.05 1.21
CA VAL A 64 12.02 13.63 2.35
C VAL A 64 10.64 14.13 1.94
N VAL A 65 9.73 14.14 2.91
CA VAL A 65 8.40 14.74 2.82
C VAL A 65 8.25 15.67 4.02
N PHE A 66 8.00 16.96 3.78
CA PHE A 66 7.64 17.87 4.87
C PHE A 66 6.13 17.92 5.02
N GLU A 67 5.66 17.63 6.23
CA GLU A 67 4.25 17.38 6.52
C GLU A 67 3.44 18.68 6.70
N LYS A 68 2.09 18.58 6.69
CA LYS A 68 1.15 19.72 6.74
C LYS A 68 1.39 20.81 7.76
N ASN A 69 1.94 20.49 8.93
CA ASN A 69 2.13 21.52 9.94
C ASN A 69 3.50 22.20 9.87
N HIS A 70 4.27 22.00 8.80
CA HIS A 70 5.61 22.58 8.67
C HIS A 70 5.58 24.11 8.70
N GLY A 71 6.35 24.71 9.61
CA GLY A 71 6.42 26.16 9.80
C GLY A 71 5.10 26.82 10.20
N LEU A 72 4.11 26.07 10.70
CA LEU A 72 2.77 26.56 11.02
C LEU A 72 2.79 27.76 11.99
N PHE A 73 3.70 27.74 12.98
CA PHE A 73 3.88 28.78 13.98
C PHE A 73 5.03 29.74 13.68
N ASP A 74 5.69 29.57 12.54
CA ASP A 74 6.68 30.51 12.04
C ASP A 74 5.98 31.70 11.37
N HIS A 75 6.59 32.88 11.41
CA HIS A 75 5.99 34.10 10.90
C HIS A 75 6.04 34.16 9.35
N PRO A 76 4.94 34.57 8.67
CA PRO A 76 3.61 34.80 9.19
C PRO A 76 2.91 33.47 9.59
N LYS A 77 2.36 33.44 10.80
CA LYS A 77 1.73 32.23 11.38
C LYS A 77 0.45 31.87 10.64
N TYR A 78 0.14 30.57 10.57
CA TYR A 78 -1.09 30.04 9.95
C TYR A 78 -1.30 30.49 8.51
N THR A 79 -0.21 30.67 7.76
CA THR A 79 -0.24 31.05 6.33
C THR A 79 1.01 30.52 5.63
N GLY A 80 0.93 30.33 4.31
CA GLY A 80 2.10 30.06 3.46
C GLY A 80 2.80 28.74 3.77
N ALA A 81 2.08 27.72 4.23
CA ALA A 81 2.70 26.42 4.55
C ALA A 81 3.45 25.83 3.34
N GLU A 82 2.91 25.99 2.14
CA GLU A 82 3.51 25.51 0.90
C GLU A 82 4.83 26.23 0.57
N GLU A 83 4.89 27.55 0.78
CA GLU A 83 6.12 28.33 0.59
C GLU A 83 7.18 27.91 1.60
N LYS A 84 6.82 27.72 2.87
CA LYS A 84 7.73 27.27 3.93
C LYS A 84 8.26 25.86 3.67
N ILE A 85 7.41 24.95 3.20
CA ILE A 85 7.86 23.61 2.76
C ILE A 85 8.82 23.72 1.57
N SER A 86 8.52 24.59 0.59
CA SER A 86 9.41 24.82 -0.55
C SER A 86 10.77 25.38 -0.11
N GLU A 87 10.81 26.28 0.86
CA GLU A 87 12.05 26.81 1.45
C GLU A 87 12.85 25.71 2.16
N ALA A 88 12.18 24.87 2.96
CA ALA A 88 12.81 23.73 3.63
C ALA A 88 13.36 22.71 2.63
N CYS A 89 12.63 22.42 1.54
CA CYS A 89 13.09 21.55 0.46
C CYS A 89 14.38 22.07 -0.17
N GLY A 90 14.51 23.39 -0.34
CA GLY A 90 15.73 24.01 -0.84
C GLY A 90 16.97 23.83 0.05
N GLN A 91 16.83 23.33 1.29
CA GLN A 91 17.95 23.06 2.19
C GLN A 91 18.55 21.67 2.04
N VAL A 92 17.78 20.69 1.54
CA VAL A 92 18.21 19.29 1.48
C VAL A 92 18.75 18.94 0.10
N ALA A 93 19.73 18.02 0.05
CA ALA A 93 20.37 17.60 -1.20
C ALA A 93 19.74 16.34 -1.83
N VAL A 94 18.64 15.86 -1.25
CA VAL A 94 17.89 14.68 -1.70
C VAL A 94 16.52 15.11 -2.18
N PRO A 95 15.84 14.30 -3.02
CA PRO A 95 14.52 14.67 -3.50
C PRO A 95 13.56 15.03 -2.37
N CYS A 96 12.85 16.15 -2.54
CA CYS A 96 11.87 16.64 -1.59
C CYS A 96 10.47 16.61 -2.21
N LEU A 97 9.53 15.95 -1.54
CA LEU A 97 8.15 15.87 -2.00
C LEU A 97 7.27 16.80 -1.16
N MET A 98 6.49 17.63 -1.83
CA MET A 98 5.49 18.47 -1.16
C MET A 98 4.35 17.61 -0.65
N TYR A 99 4.02 17.74 0.64
CA TYR A 99 2.76 17.23 1.15
C TYR A 99 1.59 18.06 0.61
N THR A 100 0.62 17.41 -0.03
CA THR A 100 -0.61 18.04 -0.53
C THR A 100 -1.82 17.22 -0.13
N GLU A 101 -2.88 17.88 0.32
CA GLU A 101 -4.14 17.25 0.71
C GLU A 101 -5.08 17.21 -0.49
N SER A 102 -5.73 16.06 -0.70
CA SER A 102 -6.73 15.90 -1.74
C SER A 102 -8.17 15.82 -1.22
N ASP A 103 -8.40 15.62 0.08
CA ASP A 103 -9.75 15.49 0.65
C ASP A 103 -10.06 16.44 1.81
N LEU A 104 -9.05 16.93 2.53
CA LEU A 104 -9.19 17.75 3.74
C LEU A 104 -8.31 19.01 3.71
N ALA A 105 -8.42 19.83 2.65
CA ALA A 105 -7.50 20.95 2.50
C ALA A 105 -7.68 22.01 3.61
N ARG A 106 -6.56 22.35 4.25
CA ARG A 106 -6.44 23.32 5.33
C ARG A 106 -6.41 24.76 4.84
N THR A 107 -7.06 25.66 5.56
CA THR A 107 -7.15 27.08 5.19
C THR A 107 -5.87 27.91 5.37
N TYR A 108 -4.80 27.34 5.93
CA TYR A 108 -3.47 27.98 5.97
C TYR A 108 -2.52 27.51 4.86
N TYR A 109 -2.96 26.57 4.03
CA TYR A 109 -2.39 26.34 2.71
C TYR A 109 -2.97 27.36 1.75
N ASP A 110 -2.18 27.88 0.80
CA ASP A 110 -2.73 28.76 -0.23
C ASP A 110 -3.73 27.98 -1.10
N LEU A 111 -3.54 26.67 -1.25
CA LEU A 111 -4.55 25.78 -1.82
C LEU A 111 -5.92 25.91 -1.11
N GLY A 112 -5.96 25.87 0.22
CA GLY A 112 -7.22 26.06 0.96
C GLY A 112 -7.80 27.45 0.75
N VAL A 113 -6.97 28.49 0.85
CA VAL A 113 -7.39 29.89 0.63
C VAL A 113 -7.97 30.11 -0.78
N THR A 114 -7.34 29.51 -1.80
CA THR A 114 -7.77 29.66 -3.20
C THR A 114 -9.05 28.90 -3.53
N LEU A 115 -9.30 27.77 -2.85
CA LEU A 115 -10.52 27.00 -3.01
C LEU A 115 -11.69 27.63 -2.22
N ASP A 116 -11.44 28.26 -1.07
CA ASP A 116 -12.45 29.04 -0.33
C ASP A 116 -13.06 30.18 -1.16
N GLY A 117 -12.27 30.76 -2.06
CA GLY A 117 -12.75 31.80 -2.98
C GLY A 117 -13.59 31.28 -4.15
N LEU A 118 -13.79 29.96 -4.29
CA LEU A 118 -14.50 29.36 -5.43
C LEU A 118 -15.94 28.95 -5.01
N PRO A 119 -16.98 29.60 -5.57
CA PRO A 119 -18.37 29.23 -5.27
C PRO A 119 -18.66 27.77 -5.62
N GLY A 120 -19.18 27.00 -4.66
CA GLY A 120 -19.51 25.59 -4.86
C GLY A 120 -18.29 24.67 -4.91
N ALA A 121 -17.13 25.10 -4.40
CA ALA A 121 -15.95 24.24 -4.29
C ALA A 121 -16.05 23.23 -3.16
N GLU A 122 -16.86 23.47 -2.13
CA GLU A 122 -17.03 22.55 -1.00
C GLU A 122 -18.02 21.42 -1.32
N LEU A 123 -17.73 20.23 -0.80
CA LEU A 123 -18.62 19.09 -0.92
C LEU A 123 -19.89 19.31 -0.08
N ALA A 124 -21.05 19.29 -0.74
CA ALA A 124 -22.34 19.47 -0.09
C ALA A 124 -22.77 18.23 0.72
N CYS A 125 -23.23 18.44 1.95
CA CYS A 125 -23.89 17.41 2.76
C CYS A 125 -25.40 17.35 2.51
N ALA A 126 -26.03 16.23 2.85
CA ALA A 126 -27.48 16.01 2.71
C ALA A 126 -28.36 17.04 3.47
N ASP A 127 -27.83 17.68 4.52
CA ASP A 127 -28.56 18.60 5.40
C ASP A 127 -28.20 20.09 5.18
N ASN A 128 -27.61 20.48 4.04
CA ASN A 128 -27.09 21.84 3.79
C ASN A 128 -26.05 22.34 4.81
N VAL A 129 -25.53 21.46 5.66
CA VAL A 129 -24.36 21.72 6.49
C VAL A 129 -23.15 21.61 5.56
N THR A 130 -22.34 22.65 5.42
CA THR A 130 -21.02 22.50 4.81
C THR A 130 -20.15 21.62 5.70
N LEU A 131 -19.29 20.78 5.11
CA LEU A 131 -18.29 19.99 5.85
C LEU A 131 -17.27 20.85 6.63
N ALA A 132 -17.41 22.18 6.57
CA ALA A 132 -16.62 23.22 7.20
C ALA A 132 -16.52 23.15 8.74
N ASN A 133 -16.91 22.06 9.39
CA ASN A 133 -16.88 22.01 10.86
C ASN A 133 -16.58 20.64 11.47
N SER A 134 -15.71 19.84 10.86
CA SER A 134 -14.81 19.10 11.75
C SER A 134 -13.75 20.09 12.22
N SER A 135 -14.06 20.85 13.27
CA SER A 135 -13.05 21.52 14.09
C SER A 135 -12.23 20.43 14.78
N TRP A 136 -11.44 19.67 14.02
CA TRP A 136 -10.26 19.06 14.59
C TRP A 136 -9.43 20.24 15.01
N SER A 137 -9.53 20.62 16.29
CA SER A 137 -8.70 21.67 16.84
C SER A 137 -7.27 21.24 16.57
N GLU A 138 -6.57 21.97 15.71
CA GLU A 138 -5.15 21.76 15.59
C GLU A 138 -4.52 21.83 16.98
N LYS A 139 -3.46 21.07 17.21
CA LYS A 139 -2.80 21.08 18.51
C LYS A 139 -2.43 22.53 18.86
N ALA A 140 -2.66 22.93 20.10
CA ALA A 140 -2.35 24.27 20.60
C ALA A 140 -0.91 24.68 20.24
N ASN A 141 -0.67 25.98 20.08
CA ASN A 141 0.68 26.47 19.84
C ASN A 141 1.57 26.13 21.05
N PRO A 142 2.62 25.31 20.87
CA PRO A 142 3.54 24.95 21.95
C PRO A 142 4.33 26.15 22.49
N LEU A 143 4.54 27.19 21.67
CA LEU A 143 5.21 28.43 22.06
C LEU A 143 4.26 29.35 22.83
N ASN A 144 2.95 29.21 22.66
CA ASN A 144 1.95 29.99 23.36
C ASN A 144 0.60 29.26 23.40
N ALA A 145 0.34 28.53 24.49
CA ALA A 145 -0.89 27.77 24.68
C ALA A 145 -2.18 28.63 24.71
N SER A 146 -2.07 29.96 24.82
CA SER A 146 -3.22 30.88 24.74
C SER A 146 -3.64 31.23 23.31
N GLU A 147 -2.83 30.87 22.31
CA GLU A 147 -3.16 31.06 20.89
C GLU A 147 -4.11 29.95 20.44
N ALA A 148 -5.38 30.30 20.19
CA ALA A 148 -6.39 29.35 19.74
C ALA A 148 -5.99 28.77 18.37
N PRO A 149 -6.04 27.45 18.16
CA PRO A 149 -5.79 26.84 16.87
C PRO A 149 -6.82 27.35 15.85
N ARG A 150 -6.35 27.92 14.74
CA ARG A 150 -7.17 28.45 13.64
C ARG A 150 -6.98 27.66 12.35
N GLY A 151 -7.04 26.33 12.44
CA GLY A 151 -7.14 25.48 11.25
C GLY A 151 -8.59 25.09 11.04
N GLU A 152 -9.26 25.69 10.05
CA GLU A 152 -10.49 25.11 9.50
C GLU A 152 -10.09 24.05 8.46
N PHE A 153 -10.75 22.91 8.55
CA PHE A 153 -10.65 21.85 7.55
C PHE A 153 -11.84 21.93 6.63
N ARG A 154 -11.60 21.87 5.32
CA ARG A 154 -12.66 21.84 4.32
C ARG A 154 -12.49 20.64 3.41
N VAL A 155 -13.62 20.05 3.08
CA VAL A 155 -13.70 18.97 2.10
C VAL A 155 -14.20 19.56 0.81
N TYR A 156 -13.36 19.53 -0.21
CA TYR A 156 -13.68 20.10 -1.51
C TYR A 156 -14.32 19.06 -2.43
N ASP A 157 -15.22 19.51 -3.28
CA ASP A 157 -15.95 18.72 -4.25
C ASP A 157 -15.09 18.50 -5.50
N PHE A 158 -14.45 17.34 -5.59
CA PHE A 158 -13.68 16.95 -6.76
C PHE A 158 -14.56 16.53 -7.95
N THR A 159 -15.89 16.56 -7.87
CA THR A 159 -16.76 16.47 -9.05
C THR A 159 -16.78 17.78 -9.84
N ASN A 160 -16.52 18.91 -9.17
CA ASN A 160 -16.38 20.22 -9.79
C ASN A 160 -15.04 20.31 -10.56
N PRO A 161 -15.07 20.54 -11.90
CA PRO A 161 -13.85 20.71 -12.69
C PRO A 161 -12.96 21.85 -12.21
N ASP A 162 -13.53 22.98 -11.79
CA ASP A 162 -12.74 24.14 -11.36
C ASP A 162 -11.95 23.85 -10.08
N THR A 163 -12.53 23.06 -9.16
CA THR A 163 -11.83 22.57 -7.95
C THR A 163 -10.63 21.71 -8.35
N ARG A 164 -10.83 20.76 -9.27
CA ARG A 164 -9.77 19.87 -9.75
C ARG A 164 -8.67 20.67 -10.43
N ASP A 165 -9.02 21.60 -11.30
CA ASP A 165 -8.07 22.37 -12.08
C ASP A 165 -7.23 23.29 -11.19
N ARG A 166 -7.83 23.93 -10.18
CA ARG A 166 -7.09 24.74 -9.19
C ARG A 166 -6.16 23.89 -8.33
N TRP A 167 -6.63 22.73 -7.87
CA TRP A 167 -5.80 21.80 -7.10
C TRP A 167 -4.59 21.32 -7.92
N VAL A 168 -4.84 20.88 -9.16
CA VAL A 168 -3.79 20.43 -10.09
C VAL A 168 -2.81 21.56 -10.38
N ALA A 169 -3.29 22.75 -10.72
CA ALA A 169 -2.44 23.90 -11.03
C ALA A 169 -1.54 24.26 -9.86
N ARG A 170 -2.08 24.30 -8.63
CA ARG A 170 -1.28 24.65 -7.44
C ARG A 170 -0.16 23.64 -7.18
N VAL A 171 -0.48 22.34 -7.21
CA VAL A 171 0.56 21.30 -7.01
C VAL A 171 1.57 21.33 -8.15
N ALA A 172 1.14 21.55 -9.39
CA ALA A 172 2.02 21.63 -10.54
C ALA A 172 2.94 22.85 -10.50
N ASP A 173 2.46 24.01 -10.05
CA ASP A 173 3.26 25.23 -9.87
C ASP A 173 4.37 25.01 -8.83
N LEU A 174 4.04 24.34 -7.72
CA LEU A 174 5.00 24.02 -6.66
C LEU A 174 6.09 23.07 -7.17
N VAL A 175 5.73 22.00 -7.88
CA VAL A 175 6.70 21.10 -8.52
C VAL A 175 7.49 21.83 -9.62
N GLY A 176 6.86 22.73 -10.36
CA GLY A 176 7.48 23.54 -11.41
C GLY A 176 8.43 24.62 -10.91
N SER A 177 8.41 24.95 -9.60
CA SER A 177 9.30 25.94 -8.99
C SER A 177 10.78 25.54 -9.02
N GLY A 178 11.06 24.24 -9.13
CA GLY A 178 12.41 23.66 -9.11
C GLY A 178 12.95 23.39 -7.70
N ALA A 179 12.25 23.78 -6.63
CA ALA A 179 12.62 23.45 -5.26
C ALA A 179 12.00 22.13 -4.75
N ILE A 180 10.98 21.62 -5.45
CA ILE A 180 10.19 20.45 -5.07
C ILE A 180 10.25 19.44 -6.23
N ASP A 181 10.58 18.19 -5.94
CA ASP A 181 10.80 17.14 -6.95
C ASP A 181 9.54 16.31 -7.26
N GLY A 182 8.47 16.54 -6.49
CA GLY A 182 7.22 15.80 -6.62
C GLY A 182 6.25 16.07 -5.49
N ALA A 183 5.24 15.21 -5.34
CA ALA A 183 4.19 15.38 -4.36
C ALA A 183 3.89 14.09 -3.60
N PHE A 184 3.74 14.23 -2.29
CA PHE A 184 3.07 13.27 -1.44
C PHE A 184 1.60 13.69 -1.32
N ILE A 185 0.71 12.91 -1.94
CA ILE A 185 -0.71 13.19 -2.05
C ILE A 185 -1.43 12.47 -0.91
N ASP A 186 -1.78 13.21 0.13
CA ASP A 186 -2.60 12.71 1.22
C ASP A 186 -4.09 12.79 0.87
N GLY A 187 -4.86 11.92 1.51
CA GLY A 187 -6.31 11.91 1.47
C GLY A 187 -6.91 10.52 1.33
N ASN A 188 -8.15 10.40 1.78
CA ASN A 188 -8.89 9.14 1.80
C ASN A 188 -9.28 8.72 0.38
N ARG A 189 -8.57 7.72 -0.15
CA ARG A 189 -8.89 7.11 -1.43
C ARG A 189 -9.55 5.75 -1.31
N GLY A 190 -9.64 5.15 -0.10
CA GLY A 190 -10.25 3.82 0.02
C GLY A 190 -10.41 3.22 1.41
N GLY A 191 -10.20 3.93 2.52
CA GLY A 191 -10.18 3.24 3.81
C GLY A 191 -10.29 4.07 5.08
N TRP A 192 -10.02 5.38 5.06
CA TRP A 192 -10.00 6.19 6.28
C TRP A 192 -11.07 7.27 6.30
N SER A 193 -12.09 6.98 7.09
CA SER A 193 -13.14 7.88 7.52
C SER A 193 -14.28 8.09 6.50
N SER A 194 -15.30 7.30 6.75
CA SER A 194 -16.69 7.74 6.67
C SER A 194 -16.97 9.02 7.47
N SER A 195 -16.01 9.74 8.08
CA SER A 195 -16.27 10.98 8.83
C SER A 195 -16.07 12.25 8.00
N ALA A 196 -15.01 12.33 7.18
CA ALA A 196 -14.80 13.50 6.32
C ALA A 196 -15.89 13.62 5.24
N THR A 197 -16.43 12.51 4.76
CA THR A 197 -17.57 12.50 3.82
C THR A 197 -18.84 11.90 4.43
N ALA A 198 -18.93 11.77 5.77
CA ALA A 198 -20.06 11.15 6.48
C ALA A 198 -21.39 11.77 6.09
N CYS A 199 -21.39 13.09 6.03
CA CYS A 199 -22.58 13.87 5.78
C CYS A 199 -23.00 13.84 4.31
N ALA A 200 -22.09 13.46 3.40
CA ALA A 200 -22.39 13.30 1.99
C ALA A 200 -23.20 12.02 1.81
N SER A 201 -24.25 12.09 1.00
CA SER A 201 -25.05 10.92 0.67
C SER A 201 -24.20 9.89 -0.08
N GLY A 202 -24.61 8.61 -0.06
CA GLY A 202 -23.96 7.58 -0.87
C GLY A 202 -23.89 7.95 -2.37
N ALA A 203 -24.90 8.67 -2.86
CA ALA A 203 -24.95 9.19 -4.23
C ALA A 203 -23.90 10.27 -4.53
N ALA A 204 -23.44 11.02 -3.54
CA ALA A 204 -22.40 12.05 -3.70
C ALA A 204 -20.98 11.48 -3.55
N ARG A 205 -20.77 10.44 -2.72
CA ARG A 205 -19.43 9.89 -2.43
C ARG A 205 -18.78 9.20 -3.63
N ALA A 206 -19.54 8.42 -4.40
CA ALA A 206 -18.97 7.70 -5.54
C ALA A 206 -18.48 8.64 -6.66
N PRO A 207 -19.26 9.64 -7.12
CA PRO A 207 -18.76 10.65 -8.05
C PRO A 207 -17.56 11.44 -7.51
N TRP A 208 -17.57 11.77 -6.22
CA TRP A 208 -16.45 12.48 -5.59
C TRP A 208 -15.14 11.67 -5.63
N ALA A 209 -15.20 10.36 -5.33
CA ALA A 209 -14.05 9.46 -5.42
C ALA A 209 -13.52 9.35 -6.86
N LEU A 210 -14.41 9.29 -7.86
CA LEU A 210 -14.01 9.36 -9.27
C LEU A 210 -13.33 10.70 -9.60
N GLY A 211 -13.82 11.79 -9.03
CA GLY A 211 -13.21 13.11 -9.12
C GLY A 211 -11.78 13.16 -8.58
N LEU A 212 -11.52 12.53 -7.42
CA LEU A 212 -10.19 12.42 -6.82
C LEU A 212 -9.21 11.60 -7.66
N ASN A 213 -9.68 10.53 -8.31
CA ASN A 213 -8.82 9.77 -9.20
C ASN A 213 -8.56 10.55 -10.51
N ALA A 214 -9.56 11.27 -11.01
CA ALA A 214 -9.41 12.15 -12.15
C ALA A 214 -8.41 13.29 -11.89
N SER A 215 -8.36 13.85 -10.67
CA SER A 215 -7.37 14.88 -10.32
C SER A 215 -5.95 14.31 -10.26
N THR A 216 -5.74 13.08 -9.77
CA THR A 216 -4.40 12.44 -9.83
C THR A 216 -3.93 12.20 -11.26
N ARG A 217 -4.84 11.78 -12.15
CA ARG A 217 -4.52 11.66 -13.59
C ARG A 217 -4.16 13.01 -14.20
N ALA A 218 -4.95 14.04 -13.93
CA ALA A 218 -4.68 15.39 -14.43
C ALA A 218 -3.36 15.96 -13.88
N LEU A 219 -3.07 15.72 -12.60
CA LEU A 219 -1.81 16.10 -11.99
C LEU A 219 -0.63 15.40 -12.67
N ARG A 220 -0.70 14.07 -12.89
CA ARG A 220 0.34 13.35 -13.63
C ARG A 220 0.59 13.97 -15.00
N ALA A 221 -0.46 14.35 -15.72
CA ALA A 221 -0.30 15.02 -17.01
C ALA A 221 0.39 16.39 -16.88
N ALA A 222 0.13 17.13 -15.81
CA ALA A 222 0.72 18.45 -15.56
C ALA A 222 2.18 18.40 -15.10
N VAL A 223 2.57 17.42 -14.27
CA VAL A 223 3.92 17.35 -13.68
C VAL A 223 4.86 16.36 -14.38
N GLY A 224 4.38 15.65 -15.40
CA GLY A 224 5.20 14.73 -16.18
C GLY A 224 5.74 13.57 -15.35
N ASP A 225 7.06 13.46 -15.26
CA ASP A 225 7.80 12.37 -14.61
C ASP A 225 8.18 12.68 -13.14
N ALA A 226 7.62 13.73 -12.53
CA ALA A 226 7.80 14.01 -11.11
C ALA A 226 7.34 12.83 -10.23
N THR A 227 7.95 12.67 -9.05
CA THR A 227 7.60 11.57 -8.13
C THR A 227 6.27 11.86 -7.44
N LEU A 228 5.27 11.00 -7.64
CA LEU A 228 3.97 11.11 -6.97
C LEU A 228 3.74 9.92 -6.05
N ILE A 229 3.59 10.15 -4.75
CA ILE A 229 3.26 9.11 -3.78
C ILE A 229 1.84 9.35 -3.31
N SER A 230 0.95 8.37 -3.46
CA SER A 230 -0.41 8.45 -2.92
C SER A 230 -0.47 7.78 -1.56
N ASN A 231 -0.95 8.48 -0.54
CA ASN A 231 -1.37 7.84 0.69
C ASN A 231 -2.65 7.01 0.45
N TYR A 232 -2.77 5.87 1.14
CA TYR A 232 -3.87 4.91 0.99
C TYR A 232 -4.29 4.66 -0.45
N PRO A 233 -3.35 4.23 -1.30
CA PRO A 233 -3.55 4.29 -2.74
C PRO A 233 -4.62 3.32 -3.22
N THR A 234 -5.53 3.80 -4.07
CA THR A 234 -6.39 2.91 -4.87
C THR A 234 -5.61 2.34 -6.05
N SER A 235 -6.10 1.23 -6.58
CA SER A 235 -5.63 0.67 -7.85
C SER A 235 -5.68 1.68 -9.00
N GLU A 236 -6.65 2.60 -9.02
CA GLU A 236 -6.73 3.67 -10.02
C GLU A 236 -5.70 4.77 -9.77
N ALA A 237 -5.54 5.24 -8.53
CA ALA A 237 -4.54 6.24 -8.19
C ALA A 237 -3.12 5.75 -8.52
N LEU A 238 -2.81 4.47 -8.28
CA LEU A 238 -1.50 3.88 -8.60
C LEU A 238 -1.17 3.80 -10.09
N ARG A 239 -2.16 3.88 -10.99
CA ARG A 239 -1.88 3.97 -12.43
C ARG A 239 -1.21 5.28 -12.82
N TYR A 240 -1.43 6.32 -12.01
CA TYR A 240 -0.95 7.68 -12.26
C TYR A 240 0.07 8.13 -11.20
N ALA A 241 0.06 7.55 -10.01
CA ALA A 241 1.11 7.75 -9.01
C ALA A 241 2.36 6.92 -9.34
N THR A 242 3.52 7.40 -8.90
CA THR A 242 4.79 6.66 -8.93
C THR A 242 4.80 5.54 -7.89
N GLY A 243 4.06 5.72 -6.79
CA GLY A 243 4.03 4.78 -5.70
C GLY A 243 2.92 5.02 -4.68
N GLY A 244 2.90 4.15 -3.69
CA GLY A 244 1.95 4.13 -2.61
C GLY A 244 2.61 4.32 -1.25
N MET A 245 1.85 4.83 -0.29
CA MET A 245 2.20 4.78 1.12
C MET A 245 1.30 3.83 1.88
N ILE A 246 1.92 2.96 2.69
CA ILE A 246 1.24 2.18 3.72
C ILE A 246 1.35 2.96 5.03
N GLU A 247 0.32 3.77 5.31
CA GLU A 247 0.23 4.54 6.54
C GLU A 247 -0.18 3.62 7.70
N ARG A 248 0.64 3.63 8.78
CA ARG A 248 0.55 2.74 9.94
C ARG A 248 0.83 1.29 9.57
N PHE A 249 1.96 1.09 8.92
CA PHE A 249 2.49 -0.24 8.64
C PHE A 249 2.64 -1.02 9.95
N THR A 250 2.11 -2.22 10.01
CA THR A 250 2.12 -3.13 11.15
C THR A 250 2.56 -4.54 10.73
N PRO A 251 3.31 -5.26 11.58
CA PRO A 251 3.84 -6.59 11.23
C PRO A 251 2.79 -7.64 10.85
N ASN A 252 1.60 -7.58 11.41
CA ASN A 252 0.58 -8.63 11.28
C ASN A 252 -0.53 -8.30 10.27
N GLN A 253 -0.45 -7.20 9.51
CA GLN A 253 -1.49 -6.84 8.55
C GLN A 253 -0.91 -6.49 7.18
N ASP A 254 0.25 -5.84 7.13
CA ASP A 254 0.62 -5.07 5.94
C ASP A 254 1.74 -5.71 5.10
N ILE A 255 2.23 -6.90 5.46
CA ILE A 255 3.28 -7.61 4.72
C ILE A 255 2.81 -7.94 3.29
N ASP A 256 1.59 -8.47 3.15
CA ASP A 256 1.05 -8.85 1.85
C ASP A 256 0.81 -7.63 0.94
N GLU A 257 0.39 -6.49 1.52
CA GLU A 257 0.24 -5.23 0.78
C GLU A 257 1.60 -4.72 0.30
N LEU A 258 2.61 -4.71 1.17
CA LEU A 258 3.97 -4.31 0.81
C LEU A 258 4.53 -5.19 -0.32
N GLN A 259 4.39 -6.51 -0.21
CA GLN A 259 4.83 -7.46 -1.25
C GLN A 259 4.09 -7.23 -2.56
N GLY A 260 2.77 -7.03 -2.51
CA GLY A 260 1.93 -6.81 -3.68
C GLY A 260 2.32 -5.55 -4.44
N LEU A 261 2.47 -4.42 -3.74
CA LEU A 261 2.89 -3.16 -4.33
C LEU A 261 4.30 -3.23 -4.90
N ALA A 262 5.24 -3.82 -4.16
CA ALA A 262 6.63 -3.93 -4.60
C ALA A 262 6.78 -4.85 -5.82
N LYS A 263 6.05 -5.97 -5.87
CA LYS A 263 6.03 -6.88 -7.02
C LYS A 263 5.45 -6.21 -8.27
N GLY A 264 4.52 -5.28 -8.11
CA GLY A 264 4.01 -4.45 -9.20
C GLY A 264 4.98 -3.35 -9.69
N GLY A 265 6.18 -3.25 -9.09
CA GLY A 265 7.19 -2.28 -9.48
C GLY A 265 6.93 -0.85 -8.98
N SER A 266 5.91 -0.67 -8.15
CA SER A 266 5.62 0.61 -7.49
C SER A 266 6.69 0.97 -6.48
N LEU A 267 6.94 2.27 -6.34
CA LEU A 267 7.55 2.76 -5.11
C LEU A 267 6.60 2.49 -3.94
N VAL A 268 7.15 2.05 -2.80
CA VAL A 268 6.38 1.84 -1.57
C VAL A 268 7.04 2.54 -0.40
N ALA A 269 6.35 3.49 0.23
CA ALA A 269 6.78 4.11 1.47
C ALA A 269 5.99 3.50 2.64
N VAL A 270 6.66 2.92 3.63
CA VAL A 270 5.96 2.41 4.83
C VAL A 270 6.18 3.35 6.01
N HIS A 271 5.16 3.62 6.81
CA HIS A 271 5.34 4.32 8.09
C HIS A 271 5.09 3.37 9.24
N ALA A 272 6.17 2.95 9.88
CA ALA A 272 6.14 2.26 11.16
C ALA A 272 5.75 3.23 12.26
N GLN A 273 4.53 3.11 12.77
CA GLN A 273 4.04 3.98 13.83
C GLN A 273 4.68 3.60 15.16
N TYR A 274 5.05 4.59 15.96
CA TYR A 274 5.69 4.38 17.27
C TYR A 274 6.98 3.57 17.17
N ALA A 275 7.81 3.87 16.16
CA ALA A 275 9.06 3.16 15.89
C ALA A 275 10.17 3.45 16.92
N THR A 276 9.87 3.24 18.20
CA THR A 276 10.82 3.14 19.31
C THR A 276 11.02 1.67 19.67
N GLU A 277 12.13 1.29 20.30
CA GLU A 277 12.25 -0.10 20.78
C GLU A 277 11.18 -0.44 21.84
N PRO A 278 10.65 -1.67 21.86
CA PRO A 278 10.98 -2.81 20.98
C PRO A 278 10.22 -2.84 19.64
N HIS A 279 9.41 -1.82 19.35
CA HIS A 279 8.55 -1.78 18.16
C HIS A 279 9.34 -1.59 16.88
N LEU A 280 10.43 -0.81 16.89
CA LEU A 280 11.28 -0.65 15.70
C LEU A 280 11.71 -2.01 15.15
N SER A 281 12.31 -2.86 16.00
CA SER A 281 12.78 -4.19 15.61
C SER A 281 11.70 -5.02 14.90
N LYS A 282 10.47 -4.99 15.40
CA LYS A 282 9.32 -5.73 14.85
C LYS A 282 8.90 -5.20 13.49
N HIS A 283 8.78 -3.88 13.36
CA HIS A 283 8.40 -3.24 12.11
C HIS A 283 9.51 -3.37 11.06
N LEU A 284 10.77 -3.25 11.46
CA LEU A 284 11.90 -3.43 10.57
C LEU A 284 11.95 -4.88 10.05
N ALA A 285 11.75 -5.88 10.92
CA ALA A 285 11.69 -7.28 10.49
C ALA A 285 10.53 -7.52 9.50
N ALA A 286 9.34 -6.99 9.77
CA ALA A 286 8.20 -7.06 8.83
C ALA A 286 8.49 -6.37 7.50
N PHE A 287 9.10 -5.20 7.53
CA PHE A 287 9.53 -4.50 6.33
C PHE A 287 10.53 -5.34 5.53
N LEU A 288 11.56 -5.88 6.17
CA LEU A 288 12.55 -6.73 5.51
C LEU A 288 11.92 -8.02 4.94
N VAL A 289 10.92 -8.60 5.59
CA VAL A 289 10.14 -9.74 5.05
C VAL A 289 9.35 -9.33 3.80
N GLY A 290 8.70 -8.17 3.82
CA GLY A 290 7.80 -7.75 2.74
C GLY A 290 8.43 -6.97 1.59
N MET A 291 9.58 -6.33 1.80
CA MET A 291 10.11 -5.33 0.87
C MET A 291 10.49 -5.89 -0.50
N GLY A 292 10.37 -5.09 -1.54
CA GLY A 292 11.00 -5.33 -2.84
C GLY A 292 11.89 -4.17 -3.24
N GLU A 293 12.24 -4.12 -4.52
CA GLU A 293 12.91 -2.94 -5.06
C GLU A 293 12.02 -1.70 -4.88
N ARG A 294 12.60 -0.56 -4.52
CA ARG A 294 11.90 0.72 -4.29
C ARG A 294 10.93 0.72 -3.09
N SER A 295 11.15 -0.14 -2.11
CA SER A 295 10.49 -0.05 -0.80
C SER A 295 11.32 0.79 0.17
N TYR A 296 10.71 1.75 0.85
CA TYR A 296 11.39 2.70 1.75
C TYR A 296 10.77 2.65 3.14
N PHE A 297 11.63 2.47 4.15
CA PHE A 297 11.23 2.39 5.55
C PHE A 297 11.21 3.77 6.20
N GLY A 298 10.08 4.15 6.80
CA GLY A 298 9.91 5.36 7.58
C GLY A 298 9.59 5.01 9.02
N ALA A 299 10.34 5.56 9.97
CA ALA A 299 10.23 5.29 11.39
C ALA A 299 9.98 6.59 12.16
N GLY A 300 8.82 6.71 12.81
CA GLY A 300 8.46 7.91 13.55
C GLY A 300 7.46 7.65 14.68
N VAL A 301 7.36 8.61 15.61
CA VAL A 301 6.35 8.64 16.68
C VAL A 301 5.31 9.70 16.31
N GLY A 302 4.63 9.48 15.19
CA GLY A 302 3.69 10.45 14.59
C GLY A 302 4.35 11.38 13.57
N TRP A 303 3.56 12.29 13.01
CA TRP A 303 3.95 13.13 11.86
C TRP A 303 4.42 14.54 12.24
N ASP A 304 3.99 14.97 13.44
CA ASP A 304 4.12 16.32 13.94
C ASP A 304 4.76 16.32 15.33
N GLY A 305 5.59 17.32 15.58
CA GLY A 305 5.91 17.70 16.95
C GLY A 305 6.25 19.17 17.10
N ASP A 306 6.71 19.53 18.29
CA ASP A 306 6.90 20.91 18.71
C ASP A 306 8.37 21.19 19.09
N GLY A 307 8.94 22.31 18.63
CA GLY A 307 10.31 22.71 18.95
C GLY A 307 11.38 21.85 18.30
N ALA A 308 12.60 21.88 18.85
CA ALA A 308 13.77 21.18 18.30
C ALA A 308 13.58 19.66 18.17
N ASN A 309 12.64 19.09 18.93
CA ASN A 309 12.49 17.65 19.08
C ASN A 309 11.30 17.07 18.29
N ALA A 310 10.61 17.91 17.52
CA ALA A 310 9.38 17.59 16.80
C ALA A 310 9.51 16.37 15.88
N CYS A 311 10.68 16.24 15.28
CA CYS A 311 11.05 15.17 14.37
C CYS A 311 12.16 14.29 14.92
N ASP A 312 12.48 14.34 16.22
CA ASP A 312 13.64 13.60 16.77
C ASP A 312 13.59 12.11 16.47
N THR A 313 12.39 11.54 16.41
CA THR A 313 12.20 10.12 16.09
C THR A 313 12.42 9.82 14.60
N TRP A 314 12.03 10.74 13.71
CA TRP A 314 12.32 10.67 12.27
C TRP A 314 13.79 10.98 11.94
N LEU A 315 14.37 11.91 12.68
CA LEU A 315 15.78 12.28 12.63
C LEU A 315 16.65 11.28 13.39
N ARG A 316 16.07 10.30 14.09
CA ARG A 316 16.87 9.25 14.70
C ARG A 316 17.38 8.33 13.60
N ARG A 317 18.70 8.33 13.41
CA ARG A 317 19.37 7.33 12.60
C ARG A 317 19.66 6.11 13.45
N TRP A 318 19.09 4.99 13.07
CA TRP A 318 19.29 3.72 13.74
C TRP A 318 20.46 2.99 13.11
N ASP A 319 21.31 2.35 13.92
CA ASP A 319 22.49 1.64 13.43
C ASP A 319 22.09 0.53 12.45
N GLU A 320 20.93 -0.08 12.65
CA GLU A 320 20.31 -1.06 11.76
C GLU A 320 20.19 -0.59 10.31
N PHE A 321 20.00 0.72 10.08
CA PHE A 321 19.82 1.25 8.73
C PHE A 321 21.12 1.34 7.95
N GLU A 322 22.27 1.27 8.62
CA GLU A 322 23.60 1.32 8.00
C GLU A 322 24.21 -0.08 7.82
N LYS A 323 23.55 -1.13 8.33
CA LYS A 323 24.09 -2.49 8.24
C LYS A 323 24.00 -3.04 6.82
N PRO A 324 24.98 -3.85 6.37
CA PRO A 324 24.94 -4.45 5.04
C PRO A 324 23.74 -5.39 4.87
N LEU A 325 22.98 -5.20 3.78
CA LEU A 325 21.80 -6.02 3.48
C LEU A 325 22.04 -6.97 2.31
N GLY A 326 22.38 -6.45 1.13
CA GLY A 326 22.46 -7.21 -0.12
C GLY A 326 21.08 -7.58 -0.68
N LYS A 327 21.04 -8.00 -1.96
CA LYS A 327 19.78 -8.39 -2.62
C LYS A 327 19.17 -9.62 -1.91
N PRO A 328 17.84 -9.72 -1.75
CA PRO A 328 17.20 -10.93 -1.25
C PRO A 328 17.63 -12.15 -2.07
N THR A 329 17.97 -13.25 -1.40
CA THR A 329 18.35 -14.50 -2.09
C THR A 329 17.14 -15.24 -2.65
N ALA A 330 15.96 -14.99 -2.06
CA ALA A 330 14.65 -15.44 -2.51
C ALA A 330 13.55 -14.52 -1.94
N ASP A 331 12.32 -14.72 -2.40
CA ASP A 331 11.13 -14.19 -1.73
C ASP A 331 11.00 -14.74 -0.31
N ALA A 332 10.26 -14.05 0.55
CA ALA A 332 10.02 -14.54 1.91
C ALA A 332 9.26 -15.88 1.90
N ALA A 333 9.66 -16.79 2.78
CA ALA A 333 9.01 -18.08 2.94
C ALA A 333 8.18 -18.11 4.23
N VAL A 334 6.96 -18.66 4.13
CA VAL A 334 6.15 -19.02 5.31
C VAL A 334 6.59 -20.39 5.80
N VAL A 335 7.18 -20.46 7.00
CA VAL A 335 7.67 -21.71 7.59
C VAL A 335 6.61 -22.39 8.46
N ALA A 336 5.61 -21.64 8.95
CA ALA A 336 4.47 -22.16 9.69
C ALA A 336 3.29 -21.19 9.64
N GLY A 337 2.06 -21.71 9.74
CA GLY A 337 0.83 -20.90 9.71
C GLY A 337 0.46 -20.42 8.30
N ALA A 338 -0.38 -19.40 8.23
CA ALA A 338 -0.82 -18.79 6.97
C ALA A 338 -1.03 -17.28 7.17
N PRO A 339 -0.68 -16.43 6.18
CA PRO A 339 -0.90 -14.99 6.28
C PRO A 339 -2.36 -14.67 6.61
N PRO A 340 -2.63 -13.65 7.45
CA PRO A 340 -1.65 -12.74 8.05
C PRO A 340 -0.95 -13.28 9.32
N LYS A 341 -1.35 -14.46 9.83
CA LYS A 341 -0.82 -15.08 11.06
C LYS A 341 0.13 -16.22 10.73
N ALA A 342 1.38 -15.88 10.44
CA ALA A 342 2.38 -16.80 9.95
C ALA A 342 3.75 -16.56 10.60
N LYS A 343 4.60 -17.58 10.50
CA LYS A 343 6.03 -17.47 10.75
C LYS A 343 6.73 -17.31 9.41
N TRP A 344 7.50 -16.25 9.27
CA TRP A 344 8.18 -15.86 8.05
C TRP A 344 9.69 -15.97 8.23
N THR A 345 10.36 -16.28 7.13
CA THR A 345 11.82 -16.15 7.02
C THR A 345 12.21 -15.47 5.71
N ARG A 346 13.29 -14.70 5.74
CA ARG A 346 13.92 -14.15 4.53
C ARG A 346 15.42 -14.00 4.72
N SER A 347 16.19 -14.20 3.65
CA SER A 347 17.64 -14.05 3.64
C SER A 347 18.09 -13.07 2.56
N PHE A 348 19.22 -12.42 2.79
CA PHE A 348 19.80 -11.42 1.90
C PHE A 348 21.27 -11.73 1.58
N GLY A 349 21.75 -11.15 0.47
CA GLY A 349 23.06 -11.44 -0.10
C GLY A 349 24.26 -11.08 0.78
N SER A 350 24.10 -10.19 1.78
CA SER A 350 25.17 -9.93 2.75
C SER A 350 25.37 -11.05 3.76
N GLY A 351 24.39 -11.95 3.89
CA GLY A 351 24.28 -12.89 5.00
C GLY A 351 23.26 -12.47 6.06
N THR A 352 22.62 -11.31 5.93
CA THR A 352 21.52 -10.90 6.80
C THR A 352 20.33 -11.85 6.66
N HIS A 353 19.73 -12.23 7.79
CA HIS A 353 18.59 -13.15 7.87
C HIS A 353 17.54 -12.63 8.84
N VAL A 354 16.27 -12.84 8.49
CA VAL A 354 15.13 -12.34 9.23
C VAL A 354 14.21 -13.49 9.56
N LEU A 355 13.74 -13.52 10.80
CA LEU A 355 12.64 -14.33 11.27
C LEU A 355 11.59 -13.44 11.90
N LEU A 356 10.34 -13.71 11.57
CA LEU A 356 9.20 -12.95 12.07
C LEU A 356 8.03 -13.89 12.37
N ASP A 357 7.49 -13.82 13.58
CA ASP A 357 6.31 -14.59 13.99
C ASP A 357 5.14 -13.64 14.25
N THR A 358 4.21 -13.59 13.29
CA THR A 358 2.98 -12.78 13.33
C THR A 358 1.78 -13.58 13.83
N THR A 359 1.98 -14.79 14.36
CA THR A 359 0.88 -15.60 14.91
C THR A 359 0.18 -14.98 16.13
N PRO A 360 0.84 -14.18 17.00
CA PRO A 360 0.16 -13.50 18.10
C PRO A 360 -0.89 -12.50 17.60
N GLU A 361 -1.97 -12.33 18.37
CA GLU A 361 -3.07 -11.45 17.96
C GLU A 361 -2.73 -9.96 18.01
N ARG A 362 -1.84 -9.57 18.91
CA ARG A 362 -1.43 -8.17 19.07
C ARG A 362 -0.07 -7.97 18.41
N ASP A 363 0.06 -6.88 17.68
CA ASP A 363 1.29 -6.46 17.01
C ASP A 363 2.46 -6.42 17.99
N TYR A 364 2.18 -6.02 19.23
CA TYR A 364 3.13 -5.93 20.33
C TYR A 364 3.63 -7.27 20.84
N ASP A 365 2.96 -8.38 20.54
CA ASP A 365 3.37 -9.72 20.93
C ASP A 365 4.18 -10.43 19.81
N THR A 366 4.26 -9.82 18.61
CA THR A 366 5.07 -10.33 17.48
C THR A 366 6.52 -10.58 17.91
N VAL A 367 7.05 -11.75 17.58
CA VAL A 367 8.47 -12.09 17.80
C VAL A 367 9.24 -11.79 16.53
N SER A 368 10.37 -11.08 16.65
CA SER A 368 11.22 -10.72 15.51
C SER A 368 12.70 -10.89 15.86
N CYS A 369 13.44 -11.47 14.93
CA CYS A 369 14.88 -11.60 14.98
C CYS A 369 15.48 -11.21 13.63
N ILE A 370 16.43 -10.28 13.64
CA ILE A 370 17.24 -9.93 12.47
C ILE A 370 18.69 -10.24 12.84
N TRP A 371 19.27 -11.26 12.21
CA TRP A 371 20.69 -11.57 12.31
C TRP A 371 21.41 -10.86 11.19
N TRP A 372 22.30 -9.93 11.54
CA TRP A 372 23.06 -9.14 10.57
C TRP A 372 24.36 -9.83 10.19
N SER A 373 24.90 -9.48 9.02
CA SER A 373 26.17 -10.03 8.51
C SER A 373 27.39 -9.75 9.41
N ASP A 374 27.32 -8.74 10.27
CA ASP A 374 28.36 -8.40 11.25
C ASP A 374 28.29 -9.25 12.54
N GLY A 375 27.34 -10.18 12.63
CA GLY A 375 27.12 -11.07 13.77
C GLY A 375 26.25 -10.46 14.88
N THR A 376 25.81 -9.21 14.74
CA THR A 376 24.86 -8.60 15.69
C THR A 376 23.43 -9.09 15.44
N VAL A 377 22.59 -9.00 16.46
CA VAL A 377 21.17 -9.38 16.39
C VAL A 377 20.31 -8.22 16.86
N THR A 378 19.34 -7.82 16.03
CA THR A 378 18.26 -6.91 16.43
C THR A 378 17.03 -7.75 16.76
N SER A 379 16.46 -7.58 17.96
CA SER A 379 15.29 -8.35 18.41
C SER A 379 14.23 -7.50 19.08
N GLY A 380 12.97 -7.74 18.72
CA GLY A 380 11.81 -7.13 19.37
C GLY A 380 11.38 -7.83 20.67
N ASP A 381 12.08 -8.89 21.06
CA ASP A 381 11.84 -9.64 22.30
C ASP A 381 13.20 -10.03 22.94
N PRO A 382 13.43 -9.75 24.23
CA PRO A 382 14.66 -10.14 24.94
C PRO A 382 14.84 -11.67 25.10
N PHE A 383 13.79 -12.47 24.90
CA PHE A 383 13.82 -13.93 25.07
C PHE A 383 13.72 -14.70 23.74
N GLY A 384 13.09 -14.12 22.71
CA GLY A 384 12.76 -14.82 21.47
C GLY A 384 13.96 -15.25 20.62
N CYS A 385 15.04 -14.45 20.58
CA CYS A 385 16.22 -14.76 19.77
C CYS A 385 17.33 -15.47 20.56
N ASN A 386 17.22 -15.50 21.89
CA ASN A 386 18.25 -16.05 22.78
C ASN A 386 18.33 -17.58 22.77
N GLY A 387 17.34 -18.28 22.23
CA GLY A 387 17.46 -19.71 21.90
C GLY A 387 18.53 -20.01 20.84
N THR A 388 19.04 -18.99 20.15
CA THR A 388 20.12 -19.09 19.14
C THR A 388 21.40 -18.34 19.52
N ALA A 389 21.46 -17.69 20.69
CA ALA A 389 22.63 -16.95 21.15
C ALA A 389 23.88 -17.83 21.41
N ALA A 390 23.75 -19.15 21.31
CA ALA A 390 24.88 -20.09 21.40
C ALA A 390 25.72 -20.20 20.11
N LEU A 391 25.41 -19.46 19.03
CA LEU A 391 25.93 -19.75 17.69
C LEU A 391 26.76 -18.61 17.06
N ALA A 392 27.46 -17.81 17.86
CA ALA A 392 28.54 -16.96 17.35
C ALA A 392 29.58 -17.85 16.64
N GLY A 393 29.65 -17.77 15.30
CA GLY A 393 30.55 -18.58 14.47
C GLY A 393 29.94 -19.84 13.84
N THR A 394 28.64 -20.08 13.99
CA THR A 394 27.96 -21.20 13.31
C THR A 394 27.38 -20.70 11.99
N PRO A 395 27.52 -21.42 10.87
CA PRO A 395 26.87 -21.06 9.62
C PRO A 395 25.38 -20.76 9.82
N LEU A 396 24.88 -19.66 9.23
CA LEU A 396 23.47 -19.25 9.37
C LEU A 396 22.46 -20.37 9.01
N ALA A 397 22.85 -21.27 8.10
CA ALA A 397 22.07 -22.46 7.76
C ALA A 397 21.82 -23.37 8.98
N ASP A 398 22.80 -23.48 9.87
CA ASP A 398 22.72 -24.29 11.09
C ASP A 398 21.94 -23.57 12.20
N VAL A 399 22.00 -22.24 12.25
CA VAL A 399 21.15 -21.42 13.15
C VAL A 399 19.67 -21.57 12.77
N HIS A 400 19.38 -21.51 11.47
CA HIS A 400 18.04 -21.73 10.94
C HIS A 400 17.58 -23.17 11.20
N ALA A 401 18.42 -24.17 10.95
CA ALA A 401 18.11 -25.57 11.24
C ALA A 401 17.91 -25.85 12.73
N ALA A 402 18.72 -25.26 13.61
CA ALA A 402 18.59 -25.39 15.06
C ALA A 402 17.33 -24.71 15.59
N TRP A 403 16.98 -23.53 15.06
CA TRP A 403 15.73 -22.86 15.41
C TRP A 403 14.51 -23.66 14.93
N LEU A 404 14.52 -24.13 13.67
CA LEU A 404 13.49 -25.03 13.14
C LEU A 404 13.38 -26.29 13.99
N ALA A 405 14.50 -26.92 14.37
CA ALA A 405 14.50 -28.12 15.21
C ALA A 405 13.99 -27.86 16.64
N ALA A 406 14.22 -26.67 17.19
CA ALA A 406 13.77 -26.30 18.53
C ALA A 406 12.30 -25.82 18.58
N HIS A 407 11.74 -25.34 17.47
CA HIS A 407 10.44 -24.65 17.46
C HIS A 407 9.46 -25.12 16.36
N GLY A 408 9.83 -26.11 15.55
CA GLY A 408 8.98 -26.71 14.52
C GLY A 408 9.19 -28.23 14.44
N GLU A 409 8.13 -29.00 14.65
CA GLU A 409 8.05 -30.35 14.09
C GLU A 409 8.35 -30.25 12.59
N ALA A 410 9.11 -31.21 12.05
CA ALA A 410 9.56 -31.22 10.67
C ALA A 410 8.38 -31.06 9.69
N VAL A 411 8.12 -29.82 9.26
CA VAL A 411 7.26 -29.55 8.13
C VAL A 411 8.17 -29.57 6.91
N ALA A 412 8.19 -30.72 6.24
CA ALA A 412 8.62 -30.79 4.85
C ALA A 412 7.98 -29.61 4.13
N ALA A 413 8.78 -28.81 3.42
CA ALA A 413 8.30 -27.69 2.60
C ALA A 413 7.02 -28.11 1.88
N THR A 414 5.88 -27.73 2.43
CA THR A 414 4.60 -28.07 1.83
C THR A 414 4.55 -27.18 0.61
N PRO A 415 4.61 -27.73 -0.62
CA PRO A 415 4.23 -26.93 -1.78
C PRO A 415 2.84 -26.41 -1.44
N PHE A 416 2.58 -25.12 -1.69
CA PHE A 416 1.25 -24.53 -1.59
C PHE A 416 0.21 -25.58 -1.91
N ALA A 417 -0.62 -25.98 -0.93
CA ALA A 417 -1.71 -26.89 -1.21
C ALA A 417 -2.49 -26.26 -2.37
N PRO A 418 -2.61 -26.95 -3.52
CA PRO A 418 -3.18 -26.33 -4.71
C PRO A 418 -4.58 -25.86 -4.35
N ARG A 419 -4.81 -24.54 -4.39
CA ARG A 419 -6.15 -23.99 -4.22
C ARG A 419 -7.00 -24.56 -5.35
N THR A 420 -8.01 -25.35 -4.99
CA THR A 420 -8.96 -25.91 -5.95
C THR A 420 -9.73 -24.75 -6.58
N LEU A 421 -9.64 -24.60 -7.89
CA LEU A 421 -10.41 -23.59 -8.60
C LEU A 421 -11.85 -24.10 -8.74
N ARG A 422 -12.82 -23.30 -8.32
CA ARG A 422 -14.24 -23.61 -8.40
C ARG A 422 -14.90 -22.76 -9.48
N MET A 423 -15.68 -23.41 -10.36
CA MET A 423 -16.49 -22.76 -11.37
C MET A 423 -17.97 -23.02 -11.10
N ALA A 424 -18.77 -21.95 -11.09
CA ALA A 424 -20.22 -22.00 -10.98
C ALA A 424 -20.86 -21.53 -12.29
N LEU A 425 -21.77 -22.33 -12.87
CA LEU A 425 -22.52 -22.00 -14.10
C LEU A 425 -24.02 -21.88 -13.83
N TYR A 426 -24.64 -20.82 -14.33
CA TYR A 426 -26.04 -20.45 -14.05
C TYR A 426 -26.91 -20.53 -15.32
N ARG A 427 -28.18 -20.94 -15.19
CA ARG A 427 -29.11 -20.93 -16.32
C ARG A 427 -29.54 -19.50 -16.62
N ALA A 428 -29.83 -19.23 -17.89
CA ALA A 428 -30.57 -18.04 -18.30
C ALA A 428 -32.05 -18.40 -18.38
N ASP A 429 -32.76 -18.43 -17.26
CA ASP A 429 -34.21 -18.42 -17.26
C ASP A 429 -34.71 -16.97 -17.28
N ALA A 430 -35.54 -16.70 -18.29
CA ALA A 430 -36.01 -15.37 -18.64
C ALA A 430 -37.15 -14.94 -17.70
N GLU A 431 -36.82 -14.20 -16.65
CA GLU A 431 -37.58 -13.03 -16.23
C GLU A 431 -36.58 -11.90 -15.91
N GLU A 432 -36.31 -11.08 -16.93
CA GLU A 432 -35.64 -9.78 -16.79
C GLU A 432 -36.37 -8.94 -15.74
N SER A 433 -35.84 -8.82 -14.52
CA SER A 433 -35.79 -7.52 -13.80
C SER A 433 -35.20 -7.53 -12.38
N SER A 434 -34.69 -8.61 -11.79
CA SER A 434 -34.26 -8.50 -10.37
C SER A 434 -33.07 -9.35 -9.88
N ALA A 435 -32.28 -9.97 -10.74
CA ALA A 435 -30.97 -10.47 -10.31
C ALA A 435 -29.94 -9.33 -10.48
N PRO A 436 -29.06 -9.07 -9.48
CA PRO A 436 -28.01 -8.09 -9.64
C PRO A 436 -27.08 -8.54 -10.76
N GLU A 437 -27.07 -7.80 -11.87
CA GLU A 437 -26.13 -7.85 -13.00
C GLU A 437 -25.46 -9.23 -13.27
N GLY A 438 -26.18 -10.15 -13.93
CA GLY A 438 -25.58 -11.17 -14.81
C GLY A 438 -25.66 -12.65 -14.40
N CYS A 439 -25.96 -13.01 -13.14
CA CYS A 439 -26.05 -14.41 -12.71
C CYS A 439 -27.50 -14.86 -12.50
N GLY A 440 -27.94 -15.88 -13.24
CA GLY A 440 -29.30 -16.44 -13.15
C GLY A 440 -29.49 -17.39 -11.96
N VAL A 441 -30.64 -18.08 -11.91
CA VAL A 441 -30.92 -19.08 -10.87
C VAL A 441 -30.48 -20.49 -11.31
N ASP A 442 -30.50 -21.44 -10.37
CA ASP A 442 -30.03 -22.83 -10.54
C ASP A 442 -28.52 -22.89 -10.86
N GLU A 443 -27.68 -22.98 -9.83
CA GLU A 443 -26.21 -23.03 -9.95
C GLU A 443 -25.71 -24.47 -10.13
N LYS A 444 -24.81 -24.69 -11.09
CA LYS A 444 -24.04 -25.94 -11.21
C LYS A 444 -22.56 -25.68 -10.96
N VAL A 445 -22.00 -26.37 -9.96
CA VAL A 445 -20.64 -26.13 -9.45
C VAL A 445 -19.68 -27.24 -9.86
N TYR A 446 -18.47 -26.87 -10.28
CA TYR A 446 -17.37 -27.76 -10.65
C TYR A 446 -16.14 -27.41 -9.83
N ASP A 447 -15.51 -28.43 -9.25
CA ASP A 447 -14.17 -28.33 -8.70
C ASP A 447 -13.18 -28.73 -9.81
N LEU A 448 -12.32 -27.80 -10.19
CA LEU A 448 -11.41 -27.91 -11.32
C LEU A 448 -10.01 -28.29 -10.84
N PRO A 449 -9.20 -28.94 -11.70
CA PRO A 449 -7.81 -29.21 -11.40
C PRO A 449 -7.00 -27.96 -11.04
N ALA A 450 -5.87 -28.16 -10.37
CA ALA A 450 -4.97 -27.09 -9.96
C ALA A 450 -4.53 -26.24 -11.17
N LEU A 451 -4.34 -24.94 -10.93
CA LEU A 451 -3.87 -24.02 -11.97
C LEU A 451 -2.60 -24.53 -12.67
N GLY A 452 -2.55 -24.35 -13.99
CA GLY A 452 -1.48 -24.84 -14.85
C GLY A 452 -1.61 -26.32 -15.23
N THR A 453 -2.52 -27.07 -14.60
CA THR A 453 -2.76 -28.48 -14.95
C THR A 453 -3.63 -28.56 -16.18
N CYS A 454 -3.18 -29.31 -17.19
CA CYS A 454 -4.03 -29.65 -18.32
C CYS A 454 -5.02 -30.76 -17.93
N TYR A 455 -6.25 -30.67 -18.42
CA TYR A 455 -7.24 -31.71 -18.20
C TYR A 455 -8.22 -31.85 -19.35
N SER A 456 -8.80 -33.05 -19.48
CA SER A 456 -9.86 -33.36 -20.43
C SER A 456 -11.22 -33.29 -19.72
N PRO A 457 -12.08 -32.29 -20.03
CA PRO A 457 -13.42 -32.21 -19.43
C PRO A 457 -14.28 -33.48 -19.65
N PRO A 458 -14.27 -34.17 -20.80
CA PRO A 458 -14.98 -35.45 -20.96
C PRO A 458 -14.53 -36.55 -19.98
N VAL A 459 -13.29 -36.50 -19.50
CA VAL A 459 -12.76 -37.45 -18.51
C VAL A 459 -13.20 -37.05 -17.10
N LEU A 460 -13.14 -35.76 -16.76
CA LEU A 460 -13.49 -35.27 -15.42
C LEU A 460 -15.00 -35.16 -15.18
N PHE A 461 -15.77 -34.81 -16.22
CA PHE A 461 -17.21 -34.54 -16.17
C PHE A 461 -17.94 -35.35 -17.27
N PRO A 462 -17.90 -36.70 -17.20
CA PRO A 462 -18.42 -37.54 -18.28
C PRO A 462 -19.93 -37.34 -18.50
N GLY A 463 -20.31 -37.11 -19.75
CA GLY A 463 -21.71 -36.91 -20.17
C GLY A 463 -22.28 -35.52 -19.90
N ASP A 464 -21.45 -34.58 -19.44
CA ASP A 464 -21.89 -33.23 -19.13
C ASP A 464 -21.85 -32.31 -20.37
N GLY A 465 -23.02 -32.00 -20.92
CA GLY A 465 -23.13 -31.17 -22.12
C GLY A 465 -22.69 -29.70 -21.96
N GLN A 466 -22.24 -29.27 -20.77
CA GLN A 466 -21.62 -27.95 -20.57
C GLN A 466 -20.18 -27.89 -21.09
N TRP A 467 -19.55 -29.03 -21.30
CA TRP A 467 -18.15 -29.12 -21.67
C TRP A 467 -17.97 -29.63 -23.11
N GLY A 468 -17.00 -29.05 -23.81
CA GLY A 468 -16.55 -29.53 -25.12
C GLY A 468 -15.66 -30.77 -25.01
N ALA A 469 -15.30 -31.34 -26.16
CA ALA A 469 -14.43 -32.52 -26.23
C ALA A 469 -12.94 -32.21 -25.99
N PHE A 470 -12.57 -30.93 -26.03
CA PHE A 470 -11.18 -30.47 -26.07
C PHE A 470 -10.60 -30.24 -24.68
N ASP A 471 -9.28 -30.43 -24.58
CA ASP A 471 -8.54 -30.20 -23.36
C ASP A 471 -8.57 -28.72 -22.96
N VAL A 472 -8.55 -28.49 -21.64
CA VAL A 472 -8.59 -27.17 -21.02
C VAL A 472 -7.40 -27.04 -20.08
N ARG A 473 -6.82 -25.83 -20.05
CA ARG A 473 -5.86 -25.43 -19.02
C ARG A 473 -6.25 -24.07 -18.47
N ASP A 474 -6.42 -24.04 -17.16
CA ASP A 474 -6.72 -22.84 -16.39
C ASP A 474 -5.42 -22.33 -15.77
N ALA A 475 -5.07 -21.06 -16.01
CA ALA A 475 -3.89 -20.42 -15.45
C ALA A 475 -4.24 -19.00 -14.99
N MET A 476 -3.46 -18.45 -14.06
CA MET A 476 -3.58 -17.03 -13.75
C MET A 476 -2.77 -16.21 -14.74
N ASP A 477 -3.42 -15.24 -15.36
CA ASP A 477 -2.78 -14.19 -16.16
C ASP A 477 -3.07 -12.85 -15.47
N GLY A 478 -2.15 -12.45 -14.59
CA GLY A 478 -2.34 -11.36 -13.65
C GLY A 478 -3.53 -11.59 -12.71
N ALA A 479 -4.61 -10.82 -12.92
CA ALA A 479 -5.86 -10.86 -12.15
C ALA A 479 -6.93 -11.78 -12.68
N LYS A 480 -6.78 -12.17 -13.93
CA LYS A 480 -7.80 -12.91 -14.63
C LYS A 480 -7.38 -14.36 -14.65
N LEU A 481 -8.38 -15.20 -14.63
CA LEU A 481 -8.22 -16.58 -15.01
C LEU A 481 -8.12 -16.61 -16.53
N ARG A 482 -6.98 -17.04 -17.05
CA ARG A 482 -6.82 -17.44 -18.44
C ARG A 482 -7.25 -18.89 -18.58
N ARG A 483 -8.35 -19.12 -19.28
CA ARG A 483 -8.81 -20.46 -19.68
C ARG A 483 -8.45 -20.69 -21.14
N ALA A 484 -7.51 -21.58 -21.39
CA ALA A 484 -7.07 -21.96 -22.73
C ALA A 484 -7.64 -23.33 -23.14
N PHE A 485 -7.96 -23.48 -24.43
CA PHE A 485 -8.46 -24.71 -25.04
C PHE A 485 -7.46 -25.26 -26.05
N PHE A 486 -7.31 -26.57 -26.12
CA PHE A 486 -6.28 -27.23 -26.93
C PHE A 486 -6.89 -28.24 -27.89
N ASN A 487 -6.20 -28.52 -28.99
CA ASN A 487 -6.69 -29.45 -30.02
C ASN A 487 -6.69 -30.94 -29.61
N THR A 488 -6.15 -31.27 -28.43
CA THR A 488 -6.13 -32.62 -27.84
C THR A 488 -7.38 -32.86 -26.97
N THR A 489 -7.63 -34.12 -26.61
CA THR A 489 -8.83 -34.53 -25.86
C THR A 489 -8.52 -35.51 -24.70
N ASP A 490 -7.26 -35.68 -24.37
CA ASP A 490 -6.74 -36.71 -23.46
C ASP A 490 -6.05 -36.13 -22.21
N GLY A 491 -6.11 -34.81 -22.02
CA GLY A 491 -5.52 -34.08 -20.90
C GLY A 491 -4.05 -33.71 -21.12
N THR A 492 -3.54 -33.74 -22.35
CA THR A 492 -2.14 -33.45 -22.67
C THR A 492 -1.89 -32.00 -23.07
N CYS A 493 -2.91 -31.27 -23.52
CA CYS A 493 -2.84 -29.88 -24.00
C CYS A 493 -1.80 -29.68 -25.11
N GLY A 494 -2.11 -30.15 -26.32
CA GLY A 494 -1.29 -29.98 -27.51
C GLY A 494 -1.16 -28.52 -27.99
N ALA A 495 -1.63 -28.23 -29.20
CA ALA A 495 -1.63 -26.85 -29.70
C ALA A 495 -2.82 -26.08 -29.11
N GLU A 496 -2.55 -24.89 -28.53
CA GLU A 496 -3.61 -23.98 -28.10
C GLU A 496 -4.43 -23.54 -29.34
N THR A 497 -5.74 -23.64 -29.23
CA THR A 497 -6.69 -23.30 -30.31
C THR A 497 -7.43 -22.01 -30.04
N ASP A 498 -7.76 -21.74 -28.77
CA ASP A 498 -8.46 -20.54 -28.34
C ASP A 498 -8.24 -20.30 -26.83
N HIS A 499 -8.58 -19.12 -26.32
CA HIS A 499 -8.59 -18.82 -24.90
C HIS A 499 -9.55 -17.68 -24.52
N PHE A 500 -9.96 -17.67 -23.25
CA PHE A 500 -10.65 -16.54 -22.62
C PHE A 500 -9.88 -16.03 -21.42
N GLU A 501 -10.00 -14.73 -21.17
CA GLU A 501 -9.61 -14.11 -19.91
C GLU A 501 -10.86 -13.75 -19.12
N VAL A 502 -11.08 -14.42 -18.00
CA VAL A 502 -12.27 -14.22 -17.17
C VAL A 502 -11.88 -13.67 -15.81
N PRO A 503 -12.52 -12.58 -15.33
CA PRO A 503 -12.28 -12.08 -13.99
C PRO A 503 -12.71 -13.11 -12.95
N LEU A 504 -11.93 -13.22 -11.87
CA LEU A 504 -12.37 -13.96 -10.68
C LEU A 504 -13.47 -13.19 -9.96
N ASP A 505 -14.33 -13.93 -9.29
CA ASP A 505 -15.41 -13.42 -8.43
C ASP A 505 -16.47 -12.55 -9.11
N ALA A 506 -16.45 -12.45 -10.43
CA ALA A 506 -17.45 -11.76 -11.22
C ALA A 506 -18.27 -12.75 -12.05
N CYS A 507 -19.54 -12.41 -12.25
CA CYS A 507 -20.40 -13.16 -13.15
C CYS A 507 -20.17 -12.71 -14.59
N VAL A 508 -19.71 -13.62 -15.45
CA VAL A 508 -19.38 -13.32 -16.85
C VAL A 508 -19.88 -14.42 -17.79
N GLY A 509 -19.98 -14.13 -19.08
CA GLY A 509 -20.56 -15.02 -20.08
C GLY A 509 -20.75 -14.31 -21.44
N PRO A 510 -21.25 -14.99 -22.48
CA PRO A 510 -21.76 -16.36 -22.47
C PRO A 510 -20.67 -17.47 -22.59
N PHE A 511 -20.79 -18.55 -21.81
CA PHE A 511 -19.99 -19.79 -21.90
C PHE A 511 -20.67 -20.91 -22.72
N GLY A 512 -21.83 -20.61 -23.32
CA GLY A 512 -22.60 -21.52 -24.15
C GLY A 512 -23.96 -21.90 -23.55
N PRO A 513 -24.91 -22.37 -24.39
CA PRO A 513 -26.20 -22.87 -23.91
C PRO A 513 -26.06 -24.23 -23.22
N PRO A 514 -26.90 -24.57 -22.22
CA PRO A 514 -27.99 -23.78 -21.64
C PRO A 514 -27.59 -22.85 -20.47
N ARG A 515 -26.30 -22.76 -20.12
CA ARG A 515 -25.81 -21.97 -18.98
C ARG A 515 -24.78 -20.93 -19.44
N PRO A 516 -25.25 -19.81 -20.05
CA PRO A 516 -24.33 -18.84 -20.62
C PRO A 516 -23.52 -18.11 -19.54
N TRP A 517 -24.01 -17.94 -18.32
CA TRP A 517 -23.31 -17.13 -17.32
C TRP A 517 -22.61 -18.00 -16.27
N GLY A 518 -21.47 -17.54 -15.77
CA GLY A 518 -20.70 -18.25 -14.77
C GLY A 518 -19.75 -17.37 -13.96
N ARG A 519 -19.32 -17.89 -12.81
CA ARG A 519 -18.35 -17.28 -11.90
C ARG A 519 -17.22 -18.25 -11.56
N PHE A 520 -16.00 -17.73 -11.46
CA PHE A 520 -14.81 -18.47 -11.05
C PHE A 520 -14.30 -17.94 -9.71
N ALA A 521 -14.00 -18.83 -8.78
CA ALA A 521 -13.47 -18.48 -7.46
C ALA A 521 -12.57 -19.61 -6.94
N PHE A 522 -11.63 -19.31 -6.04
CA PHE A 522 -10.91 -20.37 -5.33
C PHE A 522 -11.73 -20.90 -4.15
N ALA A 523 -11.76 -22.22 -3.98
CA ALA A 523 -12.44 -22.89 -2.88
C ALA A 523 -11.68 -22.77 -1.54
#